data_AF-A0AA86TJ64-F1
#
_entry.id   AF-A0AA86TJ64-F1
#
_cell.length_a   1.000
_cell.length_b   1.000
_cell.length_c   1.000
_cell.angle_alpha   90.00
_cell.angle_beta   90.00
_cell.angle_gamma   90.00
#
_symmetry.space_group_name_H-M   'P 1'
#
loop_
_entity.id
_entity.type
_entity.pdbx_description
1 polymer ?
#
loop_
_entity_poly.entity_id
_entity_poly.type
_entity_poly.pdbx_seq_one_letter_code
_entity_poly.pdbx_strand_id
1 'polypeptide(L)'
;MSGKIIGAGVSLILCVGVVIGVVAVVQSPKNETSITGEVKTTNRAVTALCQNSDDQKYCHGVLSTTNSSDPKDYIASVVKASMDSVIKAFNMSDRLTVEHGNSSEGMKMALDDCKDLLQSAIHELEASGVLVQESNIDAVNNHTSEIKNWLGAVVAYQQSCLDGFNTDGEKKVQEQLQSDSLDQVGKLTGLALDMVSGISKILQSLDLNLALKPASRRRLLEIDQEGYPTWVSAADRKLLANIGNSKGGVTPHATVAKDGSGQFKTILDAINSYPKNHQGRFIIYVKAGVYDEYILVDKKKMNLLIYGDGPTKTIITGRKNFAEGTKTMRTSTFCKSNFFSFHPNK
;
A
#
# COMPACT_ATOMS: atom_id res chain seq x y z
N MET A 1 74.67 71.47 27.06
CA MET A 1 75.18 70.92 28.33
C MET A 1 74.31 69.75 28.73
N SER A 2 74.93 68.57 28.73
CA SER A 2 74.74 67.41 29.61
C SER A 2 73.38 67.10 30.25
N GLY A 3 73.00 65.81 30.21
CA GLY A 3 72.69 65.10 31.47
C GLY A 3 71.39 64.29 31.58
N LYS A 4 71.40 63.09 30.97
CA LYS A 4 70.89 61.78 31.42
C LYS A 4 70.04 61.57 32.72
N ILE A 5 68.90 60.86 32.52
CA ILE A 5 68.38 59.57 33.13
C ILE A 5 67.87 59.51 34.60
N ILE A 6 66.78 58.73 34.78
CA ILE A 6 66.34 57.77 35.85
C ILE A 6 65.02 58.20 36.54
N GLY A 7 63.94 57.39 36.65
CA GLY A 7 63.77 55.95 36.37
C GLY A 7 62.35 55.40 36.62
N ALA A 8 62.23 54.08 36.36
CA ALA A 8 61.24 53.05 36.80
C ALA A 8 59.73 53.35 36.70
N GLY A 9 58.86 52.56 36.07
CA GLY A 9 58.80 51.10 35.93
C GLY A 9 57.52 50.59 36.63
N VAL A 10 56.82 49.61 36.03
CA VAL A 10 55.53 48.94 36.43
C VAL A 10 54.29 49.60 35.79
N SER A 11 53.37 48.94 35.08
CA SER A 11 53.19 47.58 34.53
C SER A 11 51.86 47.63 33.73
N LEU A 12 51.83 47.56 32.40
CA LEU A 12 51.76 46.36 31.55
C LEU A 12 50.44 45.55 31.62
N ILE A 13 49.26 46.20 31.53
CA ILE A 13 48.01 45.52 31.11
C ILE A 13 47.08 46.51 30.38
N LEU A 14 47.37 46.92 29.13
CA LEU A 14 46.34 47.56 28.29
C LEU A 14 46.64 47.67 26.78
N CYS A 15 47.45 46.77 26.19
CA CYS A 15 47.72 46.79 24.75
C CYS A 15 47.81 45.38 24.14
N VAL A 16 46.76 44.56 24.26
CA VAL A 16 46.52 43.43 23.33
C VAL A 16 45.03 43.35 23.07
N GLY A 17 44.60 43.98 22.00
CA GLY A 17 43.24 43.98 21.52
C GLY A 17 43.11 45.11 20.53
N VAL A 18 42.90 44.77 19.26
CA VAL A 18 42.88 45.68 18.10
C VAL A 18 44.26 45.96 17.52
N VAL A 19 44.82 45.04 16.71
CA VAL A 19 45.37 45.24 15.34
C VAL A 19 45.86 43.87 14.81
N ILE A 20 44.97 42.99 14.37
CA ILE A 20 45.26 42.00 13.31
C ILE A 20 43.96 41.82 12.54
N GLY A 21 43.93 42.22 11.27
CA GLY A 21 42.79 41.88 10.42
C GLY A 21 42.58 42.71 9.17
N VAL A 22 43.60 43.30 8.55
CA VAL A 22 43.48 43.78 7.15
C VAL A 22 44.81 43.58 6.40
N VAL A 23 44.69 43.02 5.19
CA VAL A 23 45.60 42.97 4.02
C VAL A 23 46.46 41.70 3.79
N ALA A 24 46.04 40.95 2.76
CA ALA A 24 46.81 40.30 1.65
C ALA A 24 46.11 38.96 1.28
N VAL A 25 45.32 38.73 0.23
CA VAL A 25 45.33 39.02 -1.22
C VAL A 25 46.37 38.21 -2.05
N VAL A 26 45.78 37.31 -2.87
CA VAL A 26 46.23 36.52 -4.04
C VAL A 26 47.17 35.33 -3.85
N GLN A 27 46.61 34.12 -4.04
CA GLN A 27 47.09 33.13 -5.02
C GLN A 27 45.95 32.17 -5.43
N SER A 28 45.74 32.03 -6.73
CA SER A 28 45.01 30.93 -7.40
C SER A 28 45.94 30.45 -8.53
N PRO A 29 46.04 29.15 -8.84
CA PRO A 29 44.96 28.45 -9.57
C PRO A 29 44.74 26.94 -9.23
N LYS A 30 43.50 26.50 -9.52
CA LYS A 30 43.03 25.14 -9.90
C LYS A 30 43.15 23.96 -8.92
N ASN A 31 42.01 23.54 -8.33
CA ASN A 31 41.21 22.38 -8.77
C ASN A 31 39.92 22.24 -7.92
N GLU A 32 38.86 21.74 -8.57
CA GLU A 32 37.49 21.45 -8.06
C GLU A 32 37.48 20.74 -6.68
N THR A 33 36.48 20.92 -5.81
CA THR A 33 35.17 20.26 -5.91
C THR A 33 34.15 20.91 -4.97
N SER A 34 32.94 21.15 -5.49
CA SER A 34 31.77 21.72 -4.82
C SER A 34 31.12 20.72 -3.84
N ILE A 35 31.17 20.96 -2.52
CA ILE A 35 30.37 20.22 -1.52
C ILE A 35 29.81 21.21 -0.48
N THR A 36 28.84 22.03 -0.85
CA THR A 36 28.06 22.84 0.13
C THR A 36 26.59 23.07 -0.25
N GLY A 37 26.15 22.68 -1.44
CA GLY A 37 24.76 22.82 -1.91
C GLY A 37 23.82 21.70 -1.46
N GLU A 38 24.29 20.44 -1.49
CA GLU A 38 23.47 19.23 -1.27
C GLU A 38 22.88 19.12 0.15
N VAL A 39 23.62 19.55 1.18
CA VAL A 39 23.20 19.35 2.58
C VAL A 39 22.06 20.28 3.00
N LYS A 40 21.95 21.46 2.38
CA LYS A 40 20.88 22.44 2.68
C LYS A 40 19.56 22.06 1.97
N THR A 41 19.63 21.47 0.78
CA THR A 41 18.45 21.04 0.02
C THR A 41 17.79 19.81 0.63
N THR A 42 18.57 18.82 1.08
CA THR A 42 18.09 17.60 1.75
C THR A 42 17.28 17.93 3.01
N ASN A 43 17.73 18.88 3.83
CA ASN A 43 17.01 19.24 5.07
C ASN A 43 15.67 19.94 4.79
N ARG A 44 15.62 20.83 3.78
CA ARG A 44 14.37 21.51 3.38
C ARG A 44 13.33 20.54 2.83
N ALA A 45 13.74 19.56 2.01
CA ALA A 45 12.86 18.55 1.45
C ALA A 45 12.25 17.66 2.55
N VAL A 46 13.08 17.17 3.49
CA VAL A 46 12.63 16.35 4.61
C VAL A 46 11.66 17.13 5.51
N THR A 47 11.95 18.39 5.84
CA THR A 47 11.02 19.22 6.63
C THR A 47 9.67 19.41 5.92
N ALA A 48 9.65 19.61 4.60
CA ALA A 48 8.41 19.74 3.84
C ALA A 48 7.60 18.42 3.83
N LEU A 49 8.27 17.29 3.61
CA LEU A 49 7.66 15.95 3.60
C LEU A 49 7.07 15.58 4.97
N CYS A 50 7.79 15.90 6.05
CA CYS A 50 7.36 15.60 7.42
C CYS A 50 6.31 16.57 7.99
N GLN A 51 5.99 17.67 7.30
CA GLN A 51 5.10 18.70 7.83
C GLN A 51 3.67 18.18 8.08
N ASN A 52 3.20 17.20 7.30
CA ASN A 52 1.88 16.61 7.44
C ASN A 52 1.86 15.33 8.30
N SER A 53 3.03 14.88 8.79
CA SER A 53 3.14 13.69 9.63
C SER A 53 2.79 14.03 11.08
N ASP A 54 1.97 13.20 11.71
CA ASP A 54 1.63 13.32 13.14
C ASP A 54 2.88 13.08 14.02
N ASP A 55 3.80 12.21 13.59
CA ASP A 55 5.09 12.00 14.25
C ASP A 55 6.24 12.57 13.40
N GLN A 56 6.54 13.84 13.62
CA GLN A 56 7.62 14.53 12.91
C GLN A 56 9.00 13.93 13.24
N LYS A 57 9.23 13.51 14.49
CA LYS A 57 10.54 12.97 14.91
C LYS A 57 10.81 11.64 14.22
N TYR A 58 9.81 10.76 14.18
CA TYR A 58 9.88 9.50 13.48
C TYR A 58 10.08 9.71 11.97
N CYS A 59 9.32 10.62 11.36
CA CYS A 59 9.49 10.99 9.95
C CYS A 59 10.92 11.44 9.62
N HIS A 60 11.46 12.37 10.41
CA HIS A 60 12.84 12.83 10.24
C HIS A 60 13.84 11.69 10.40
N GLY A 61 13.64 10.79 11.37
CA GLY A 61 14.47 9.61 11.58
C GLY A 61 14.51 8.68 10.35
N VAL A 62 13.33 8.36 9.79
CA VAL A 62 13.20 7.50 8.62
C VAL A 62 13.83 8.14 7.38
N LEU A 63 13.52 9.41 7.11
CA LEU A 63 13.97 10.10 5.90
C LEU A 63 15.44 10.53 5.95
N SER A 64 16.03 10.69 7.13
CA SER A 64 17.46 11.07 7.26
C SER A 64 18.42 10.04 6.66
N THR A 65 17.95 8.81 6.44
CA THR A 65 18.71 7.75 5.76
C THR A 65 18.83 7.96 4.25
N THR A 66 18.05 8.87 3.66
CA THR A 66 17.97 9.10 2.21
C THR A 66 18.54 10.46 1.86
N ASN A 67 19.65 10.47 1.12
CA ASN A 67 20.29 11.70 0.64
C ASN A 67 20.01 11.86 -0.87
N SER A 68 18.85 12.43 -1.20
CA SER A 68 18.49 12.75 -2.59
C SER A 68 17.97 14.17 -2.71
N SER A 69 18.13 14.74 -3.91
CA SER A 69 17.53 16.03 -4.26
C SER A 69 16.09 15.89 -4.80
N ASP A 70 15.65 14.67 -5.14
CA ASP A 70 14.32 14.41 -5.71
C ASP A 70 13.32 13.96 -4.63
N PRO A 71 12.19 14.67 -4.43
CA PRO A 71 11.10 14.25 -3.54
C PRO A 71 10.59 12.82 -3.78
N LYS A 72 10.68 12.33 -5.02
CA LYS A 72 10.28 10.97 -5.39
C LYS A 72 11.08 9.91 -4.65
N ASP A 73 12.37 10.13 -4.47
CA ASP A 73 13.27 9.16 -3.84
C ASP A 73 12.96 8.98 -2.36
N TYR A 74 12.51 10.05 -1.70
CA TYR A 74 12.01 9.97 -0.32
C TYR A 74 10.71 9.14 -0.23
N ILE A 75 9.78 9.32 -1.17
CA ILE A 75 8.55 8.51 -1.23
C ILE A 75 8.90 7.05 -1.50
N ALA A 76 9.77 6.77 -2.48
CA ALA A 76 10.24 5.43 -2.80
C ALA A 76 10.94 4.77 -1.60
N SER A 77 11.73 5.54 -0.86
CA SER A 77 12.44 5.08 0.34
C SER A 77 11.46 4.66 1.45
N VAL A 78 10.43 5.46 1.74
CA VAL A 78 9.42 5.10 2.75
C VAL A 78 8.56 3.92 2.31
N VAL A 79 8.16 3.85 1.04
CA VAL A 79 7.42 2.70 0.51
C VAL A 79 8.26 1.42 0.62
N LYS A 80 9.55 1.49 0.30
CA LYS A 80 10.49 0.38 0.46
C LYS A 80 10.67 -0.01 1.92
N ALA A 81 10.86 0.95 2.82
CA ALA A 81 10.96 0.69 4.26
C ALA A 81 9.69 0.01 4.80
N SER A 82 8.51 0.46 4.32
CA SER A 82 7.22 -0.16 4.66
C SER A 82 7.19 -1.61 4.19
N MET A 83 7.63 -1.88 2.95
CA MET A 83 7.70 -3.24 2.39
C MET A 83 8.63 -4.14 3.19
N ASP A 84 9.83 -3.66 3.53
CA ASP A 84 10.78 -4.40 4.37
C ASP A 84 10.19 -4.71 5.75
N SER A 85 9.40 -3.80 6.31
CA SER A 85 8.69 -4.03 7.58
C SER A 85 7.60 -5.09 7.45
N VAL A 86 6.83 -5.08 6.35
CA VAL A 86 5.82 -6.11 6.09
C VAL A 86 6.47 -7.47 5.86
N ILE A 87 7.60 -7.54 5.16
CA ILE A 87 8.35 -8.79 4.97
C ILE A 87 8.84 -9.35 6.32
N LYS A 88 9.32 -8.49 7.23
CA LYS A 88 9.67 -8.91 8.60
C LYS A 88 8.46 -9.49 9.34
N ALA A 89 7.31 -8.80 9.27
CA ALA A 89 6.07 -9.28 9.86
C ALA A 89 5.63 -10.63 9.27
N PHE A 90 5.75 -10.80 7.94
CA PHE A 90 5.43 -12.04 7.25
C PHE A 90 6.32 -13.19 7.74
N ASN A 91 7.64 -12.99 7.77
CA ASN A 91 8.58 -14.01 8.25
C ASN A 91 8.35 -14.34 9.73
N MET A 92 7.98 -13.36 10.54
CA MET A 92 7.60 -13.59 11.94
C MET A 92 6.31 -14.41 12.05
N SER A 93 5.28 -14.09 11.26
CA SER A 93 4.05 -14.89 11.22
C SER A 93 4.30 -16.33 10.77
N ASP A 94 5.23 -16.54 9.82
CA ASP A 94 5.66 -17.87 9.39
C ASP A 94 6.36 -18.64 10.52
N ARG A 95 7.30 -18.00 11.22
CA ARG A 95 7.95 -18.59 12.41
C ARG A 95 6.93 -18.96 13.50
N LEU A 96 6.01 -18.04 13.82
CA LEU A 96 4.96 -18.27 14.82
C LEU A 96 4.03 -19.41 14.41
N THR A 97 3.78 -19.59 13.10
CA THR A 97 3.02 -20.73 12.58
C THR A 97 3.71 -22.05 12.90
N VAL A 98 5.03 -22.11 12.79
CA VAL A 98 5.81 -23.31 13.13
C VAL A 98 5.83 -23.55 14.64
N GLU A 99 5.98 -22.51 15.45
CA GLU A 99 6.08 -22.59 16.91
C GLU A 99 4.73 -22.90 17.60
N HIS A 100 3.66 -22.27 17.13
CA HIS A 100 2.35 -22.25 17.80
C HIS A 100 1.21 -22.83 16.96
N GLY A 101 1.42 -23.15 15.68
CA GLY A 101 0.36 -23.66 14.80
C GLY A 101 -0.22 -25.00 15.23
N ASN A 102 0.51 -25.80 16.00
CA ASN A 102 0.00 -27.06 16.56
C ASN A 102 -0.74 -26.87 17.90
N SER A 103 -0.78 -25.66 18.46
CA SER A 103 -1.43 -25.40 19.75
C SER A 103 -2.96 -25.47 19.66
N SER A 104 -3.55 -24.97 18.57
CA SER A 104 -4.97 -25.15 18.26
C SER A 104 -5.21 -24.95 16.76
N GLU A 105 -6.25 -25.60 16.23
CA GLU A 105 -6.70 -25.36 14.85
C GLU A 105 -7.03 -23.88 14.61
N GLY A 106 -7.62 -23.20 15.60
CA GLY A 106 -7.87 -21.76 15.56
C GLY A 106 -6.61 -20.91 15.40
N MET A 107 -5.57 -21.22 16.17
CA MET A 107 -4.28 -20.52 16.10
C MET A 107 -3.64 -20.68 14.72
N LYS A 108 -3.63 -21.90 14.20
CA LYS A 108 -3.12 -22.18 12.85
C LYS A 108 -3.86 -21.38 11.79
N MET A 109 -5.20 -21.37 11.85
CA MET A 109 -6.01 -20.59 10.92
C MET A 109 -5.71 -19.09 11.00
N ALA A 110 -5.59 -18.52 12.21
CA ALA A 110 -5.29 -17.10 12.38
C ALA A 110 -3.90 -16.73 11.83
N LEU A 111 -2.89 -17.58 12.06
CA LEU A 111 -1.53 -17.36 11.57
C LEU A 111 -1.45 -17.50 10.04
N ASP A 112 -2.10 -18.52 9.47
CA ASP A 112 -2.20 -18.68 8.02
C ASP A 112 -2.95 -17.49 7.37
N ASP A 113 -4.05 -17.04 7.98
CA ASP A 113 -4.81 -15.87 7.49
C ASP A 113 -3.95 -14.60 7.55
N CYS A 114 -3.19 -14.41 8.63
CA CYS A 114 -2.25 -13.30 8.74
C CYS A 114 -1.16 -13.34 7.66
N LYS A 115 -0.61 -14.53 7.37
CA LYS A 115 0.38 -14.70 6.29
C LYS A 115 -0.19 -14.29 4.94
N ASP A 116 -1.40 -14.72 4.61
CA ASP A 116 -2.06 -14.36 3.34
C ASP A 116 -2.32 -12.85 3.23
N LEU A 117 -2.72 -12.22 4.33
CA LEU A 117 -2.92 -10.76 4.41
C LEU A 117 -1.60 -9.98 4.25
N LEU A 118 -0.54 -10.41 4.92
CA LEU A 118 0.77 -9.77 4.79
C LEU A 118 1.38 -9.98 3.41
N GLN A 119 1.18 -11.15 2.80
CA GLN A 119 1.56 -11.36 1.41
C GLN A 119 0.78 -10.43 0.46
N SER A 120 -0.50 -10.18 0.74
CA SER A 120 -1.29 -9.19 0.01
C SER A 120 -0.71 -7.79 0.17
N ALA A 121 -0.36 -7.39 1.40
CA ALA A 121 0.29 -6.12 1.68
C ALA A 121 1.61 -5.94 0.93
N ILE A 122 2.44 -6.99 0.82
CA ILE A 122 3.67 -6.96 0.02
C ILE A 122 3.34 -6.62 -1.44
N HIS A 123 2.36 -7.30 -2.06
CA HIS A 123 2.02 -7.02 -3.46
C HIS A 123 1.51 -5.59 -3.68
N GLU A 124 0.71 -5.03 -2.76
CA GLU A 124 0.24 -3.64 -2.86
C GLU A 124 1.42 -2.65 -2.75
N LEU A 125 2.39 -2.93 -1.88
CA LEU A 125 3.59 -2.12 -1.73
C LEU A 125 4.55 -2.25 -2.91
N GLU A 126 4.68 -3.43 -3.51
CA GLU A 126 5.42 -3.63 -4.76
C GLU A 126 4.81 -2.81 -5.89
N ALA A 127 3.47 -2.86 -6.06
CA ALA A 127 2.77 -2.05 -7.05
C ALA A 127 2.98 -0.55 -6.82
N SER A 128 2.88 -0.10 -5.56
CA SER A 128 3.19 1.27 -5.17
C SER A 128 4.64 1.65 -5.45
N GLY A 129 5.59 0.75 -5.18
CA GLY A 129 7.02 0.98 -5.39
C GLY A 129 7.37 1.14 -6.86
N VAL A 130 6.86 0.24 -7.70
CA VAL A 130 7.03 0.29 -9.17
C VAL A 130 6.48 1.59 -9.73
N LEU A 131 5.26 1.97 -9.35
CA LEU A 131 4.66 3.22 -9.82
C LEU A 131 5.51 4.44 -9.44
N VAL A 132 6.01 4.51 -8.20
CA VAL A 132 6.83 5.64 -7.74
C VAL A 132 8.20 5.65 -8.42
N GLN A 133 8.83 4.48 -8.62
CA GLN A 133 10.19 4.40 -9.18
C GLN A 133 10.23 4.65 -10.68
N GLU A 134 9.28 4.10 -11.44
CA GLU A 134 9.27 4.18 -12.90
C GLU A 134 8.66 5.49 -13.44
N SER A 135 7.90 6.20 -12.59
CA SER A 135 7.22 7.43 -12.98
C SER A 135 8.03 8.70 -12.65
N ASN A 136 7.63 9.83 -13.24
CA ASN A 136 8.03 11.15 -12.80
C ASN A 136 7.12 11.64 -11.65
N ILE A 137 7.54 12.70 -10.96
CA ILE A 137 6.81 13.23 -9.80
C ILE A 137 5.39 13.71 -10.16
N ASP A 138 5.18 14.19 -11.39
CA ASP A 138 3.87 14.58 -11.94
C ASP A 138 2.92 13.38 -12.00
N ALA A 139 3.41 12.25 -12.51
CA ALA A 139 2.64 11.01 -12.57
C ALA A 139 2.38 10.46 -11.16
N VAL A 140 3.34 10.53 -10.23
CA VAL A 140 3.08 10.19 -8.81
C VAL A 140 1.98 11.07 -8.21
N ASN A 141 1.97 12.37 -8.52
CA ASN A 141 0.90 13.28 -8.09
C ASN A 141 -0.45 12.95 -8.76
N ASN A 142 -0.47 12.59 -10.05
CA ASN A 142 -1.69 12.19 -10.76
C ASN A 142 -2.26 10.85 -10.25
N HIS A 143 -1.39 9.91 -9.88
CA HIS A 143 -1.74 8.58 -9.37
C HIS A 143 -1.75 8.50 -7.84
N THR A 144 -1.71 9.64 -7.15
CA THR A 144 -1.82 9.74 -5.68
C THR A 144 -3.01 8.98 -5.14
N SER A 145 -4.09 8.89 -5.92
CA SER A 145 -5.28 8.15 -5.53
C SER A 145 -5.10 6.65 -5.44
N GLU A 146 -4.35 6.09 -6.37
CA GLU A 146 -4.03 4.66 -6.43
C GLU A 146 -3.02 4.30 -5.34
N ILE A 147 -1.99 5.15 -5.16
CA ILE A 147 -1.00 4.96 -4.09
C ILE A 147 -1.68 4.96 -2.71
N LYS A 148 -2.58 5.92 -2.44
CA LYS A 148 -3.37 5.92 -1.19
C LYS A 148 -4.23 4.67 -1.03
N ASN A 149 -4.76 4.12 -2.12
CA ASN A 149 -5.56 2.90 -2.07
C ASN A 149 -4.69 1.70 -1.68
N TRP A 150 -3.53 1.54 -2.30
CA TRP A 150 -2.57 0.48 -1.97
C TRP A 150 -2.05 0.58 -0.54
N LEU A 151 -1.63 1.76 -0.10
CA LEU A 151 -1.18 1.97 1.28
C LEU A 151 -2.32 1.80 2.30
N GLY A 152 -3.52 2.26 1.97
CA GLY A 152 -4.72 2.02 2.80
C GLY A 152 -5.05 0.53 2.94
N ALA A 153 -4.88 -0.23 1.85
CA ALA A 153 -5.05 -1.69 1.89
C ALA A 153 -4.02 -2.36 2.81
N VAL A 154 -2.76 -1.93 2.80
CA VAL A 154 -1.71 -2.43 3.71
C VAL A 154 -2.11 -2.26 5.18
N VAL A 155 -2.60 -1.06 5.55
CA VAL A 155 -3.10 -0.81 6.92
C VAL A 155 -4.28 -1.73 7.24
N ALA A 156 -5.23 -1.88 6.30
CA ALA A 156 -6.38 -2.76 6.50
C ALA A 156 -5.97 -4.23 6.67
N TYR A 157 -4.99 -4.72 5.91
CA TYR A 157 -4.47 -6.08 6.03
C TYR A 157 -3.76 -6.31 7.35
N GLN A 158 -2.97 -5.35 7.82
CA GLN A 158 -2.35 -5.40 9.14
C GLN A 158 -3.40 -5.53 10.25
N GLN A 159 -4.43 -4.67 10.24
CA GLN A 159 -5.50 -4.69 11.25
C GLN A 159 -6.29 -6.00 11.17
N SER A 160 -6.64 -6.43 9.95
CA SER A 160 -7.35 -7.71 9.75
C SER A 160 -6.55 -8.92 10.24
N CYS A 161 -5.22 -8.89 10.16
CA CYS A 161 -4.38 -9.94 10.71
C CYS A 161 -4.52 -10.00 12.23
N LEU A 162 -4.48 -8.85 12.93
CA LEU A 162 -4.65 -8.79 14.38
C LEU A 162 -6.05 -9.22 14.80
N ASP A 163 -7.08 -8.81 14.05
CA ASP A 163 -8.48 -9.16 14.29
C ASP A 163 -8.78 -10.66 14.05
N GLY A 164 -7.81 -11.42 13.52
CA GLY A 164 -7.91 -12.88 13.38
C GLY A 164 -7.71 -13.63 14.71
N PHE A 165 -7.07 -12.99 15.69
CA PHE A 165 -6.74 -13.56 17.00
C PHE A 165 -7.80 -13.15 18.03
N ASN A 166 -8.73 -14.07 18.34
CA ASN A 166 -9.99 -13.75 19.03
C ASN A 166 -10.18 -14.50 20.35
N THR A 167 -9.24 -15.39 20.71
CA THR A 167 -9.33 -16.19 21.93
C THR A 167 -8.25 -15.79 22.94
N ASP A 168 -8.49 -16.02 24.22
CA ASP A 168 -7.52 -15.66 25.27
C ASP A 168 -6.18 -16.39 25.11
N GLY A 169 -6.18 -17.61 24.55
CA GLY A 169 -4.96 -18.36 24.24
C GLY A 169 -4.17 -17.79 23.05
N GLU A 170 -4.80 -16.93 22.23
CA GLU A 170 -4.20 -16.30 21.06
C GLU A 170 -3.62 -14.90 21.34
N LYS A 171 -4.12 -14.22 22.38
CA LYS A 171 -3.73 -12.84 22.72
C LYS A 171 -2.23 -12.65 22.88
N LYS A 172 -1.53 -13.60 23.48
CA LYS A 172 -0.06 -13.50 23.65
C LYS A 172 0.67 -13.45 22.30
N VAL A 173 0.23 -14.26 21.33
CA VAL A 173 0.80 -14.29 19.98
C VAL A 173 0.43 -13.02 19.22
N GLN A 174 -0.83 -12.56 19.37
CA GLN A 174 -1.31 -11.30 18.81
C GLN A 174 -0.49 -10.10 19.31
N GLU A 175 -0.30 -9.99 20.63
CA GLU A 175 0.48 -8.92 21.27
C GLU A 175 1.93 -8.94 20.80
N GLN A 176 2.56 -10.12 20.76
CA GLN A 176 3.93 -10.28 20.28
C GLN A 176 4.07 -9.88 18.80
N LEU A 177 3.14 -10.30 17.95
CA LEU A 177 3.14 -9.94 16.53
C LEU A 177 2.90 -8.44 16.33
N GLN A 178 2.06 -7.84 17.16
CA GLN A 178 1.82 -6.40 17.17
C GLN A 178 3.08 -5.62 17.57
N SER A 179 3.68 -5.92 18.73
CA SER A 179 4.80 -5.17 19.28
C SER A 179 6.07 -5.29 18.44
N ASP A 180 6.36 -6.50 17.95
CA ASP A 180 7.66 -6.80 17.35
C ASP A 180 7.69 -6.51 15.85
N SER A 181 6.53 -6.37 15.19
CA SER A 181 6.46 -6.24 13.73
C SER A 181 5.35 -5.32 13.22
N LEU A 182 4.08 -5.57 13.55
CA LEU A 182 2.97 -4.87 12.89
C LEU A 182 2.85 -3.40 13.31
N ASP A 183 3.22 -3.01 14.53
CA ASP A 183 3.29 -1.60 14.94
C ASP A 183 4.19 -0.77 14.01
N GLN A 184 5.35 -1.32 13.64
CA GLN A 184 6.28 -0.68 12.71
C GLN A 184 5.71 -0.61 11.29
N VAL A 185 4.98 -1.64 10.84
CA VAL A 185 4.25 -1.62 9.56
C VAL A 185 3.26 -0.45 9.54
N GLY A 186 2.48 -0.28 10.60
CA GLY A 186 1.49 0.78 10.71
C GLY A 186 2.11 2.17 10.70
N LYS A 187 3.19 2.37 11.46
CA LYS A 187 3.91 3.65 11.51
C LYS A 187 4.52 4.05 10.16
N LEU A 188 5.18 3.12 9.48
CA LEU A 188 5.78 3.39 8.16
C LEU A 188 4.72 3.62 7.08
N THR A 189 3.67 2.80 7.06
CA THR A 189 2.59 2.95 6.08
C THR A 189 1.78 4.23 6.31
N GLY A 190 1.56 4.61 7.58
CA GLY A 190 0.96 5.90 7.96
C GLY A 190 1.80 7.07 7.48
N LEU A 191 3.12 7.03 7.73
CA LEU A 191 4.05 8.03 7.20
C LEU A 191 3.99 8.13 5.67
N ALA A 192 3.96 6.99 4.96
CA ALA A 192 3.81 6.97 3.50
C ALA A 192 2.50 7.65 3.05
N LEU A 193 1.39 7.36 3.74
CA LEU A 193 0.08 7.96 3.48
C LEU A 193 0.08 9.47 3.70
N ASP A 194 0.76 9.97 4.73
CA ASP A 194 0.86 11.39 5.04
C ASP A 194 1.62 12.14 3.95
N MET A 195 2.77 11.60 3.51
CA MET A 195 3.56 12.17 2.43
C MET A 195 2.79 12.20 1.11
N VAL A 196 2.17 11.07 0.73
CA VAL A 196 1.38 10.96 -0.50
C VAL A 196 0.15 11.85 -0.43
N SER A 197 -0.43 12.05 0.76
CA SER A 197 -1.55 12.97 0.97
C SER A 197 -1.17 14.43 0.86
N GLY A 198 0.02 14.77 1.31
CA GLY A 198 0.58 16.11 1.25
C GLY A 198 1.28 16.46 -0.07
N ILE A 199 1.42 15.51 -1.00
CA ILE A 199 2.38 15.63 -2.10
C ILE A 199 2.19 16.90 -2.93
N SER A 200 0.95 17.30 -3.25
CA SER A 200 0.71 18.53 -4.01
C SER A 200 1.16 19.79 -3.27
N LYS A 201 1.04 19.82 -1.93
CA LYS A 201 1.50 20.94 -1.09
C LYS A 201 3.02 20.94 -0.94
N ILE A 202 3.62 19.76 -0.83
CA ILE A 202 5.07 19.57 -0.74
C ILE A 202 5.74 20.05 -2.02
N LEU A 203 5.17 19.70 -3.18
CA LEU A 203 5.71 20.12 -4.46
C LEU A 203 5.63 21.63 -4.67
N GLN A 204 4.54 22.27 -4.19
CA GLN A 204 4.41 23.73 -4.18
C GLN A 204 5.46 24.40 -3.28
N SER A 205 5.76 23.84 -2.11
CA SER A 205 6.73 24.45 -1.17
C SER A 205 8.19 24.29 -1.59
N LEU A 206 8.46 23.40 -2.54
CA LEU A 206 9.79 23.13 -3.11
C LEU A 206 10.06 23.88 -4.44
N ASP A 207 9.18 24.80 -4.85
CA ASP A 207 9.30 25.60 -6.08
C ASP A 207 9.48 24.75 -7.36
N LEU A 208 9.04 23.49 -7.33
CA LEU A 208 8.97 22.66 -8.53
C LEU A 208 7.78 23.16 -9.35
N ASN A 209 8.07 23.91 -10.43
CA ASN A 209 7.09 24.44 -11.38
C ASN A 209 6.32 23.31 -12.07
N LEU A 210 5.37 22.75 -11.37
CA LEU A 210 4.45 21.77 -11.89
C LEU A 210 3.26 22.52 -12.46
N ALA A 211 2.93 22.22 -13.72
CA ALA A 211 1.61 22.50 -14.27
C ALA A 211 0.58 21.61 -13.55
N LEU A 212 0.39 21.85 -12.25
CA LEU A 212 -0.56 21.16 -11.40
C LEU A 212 -1.94 21.48 -11.95
N LYS A 213 -2.47 20.59 -12.78
CA LYS A 213 -3.91 20.54 -13.00
C LYS A 213 -4.53 20.44 -11.60
N PRO A 214 -5.56 21.25 -11.28
CA PRO A 214 -6.18 21.22 -9.96
C PRO A 214 -6.47 19.76 -9.63
N ALA A 215 -6.02 19.33 -8.43
CA ALA A 215 -6.14 17.94 -7.97
C ALA A 215 -7.49 17.42 -8.43
N SER A 216 -7.47 16.46 -9.36
CA SER A 216 -8.68 15.96 -10.00
C SER A 216 -9.66 15.70 -8.87
N ARG A 217 -10.69 16.55 -8.77
CA ARG A 217 -11.69 16.42 -7.72
C ARG A 217 -12.21 15.01 -7.93
N ARG A 218 -11.82 14.08 -7.06
CA ARG A 218 -12.19 12.68 -7.20
C ARG A 218 -13.71 12.69 -7.06
N ARG A 219 -14.40 12.74 -8.19
CA ARG A 219 -15.86 12.78 -8.26
C ARG A 219 -16.27 11.34 -7.96
N LEU A 220 -16.25 10.98 -6.68
CA LEU A 220 -16.64 9.66 -6.19
C LEU A 220 -18.10 9.32 -6.56
N LEU A 221 -18.85 10.34 -6.95
CA LEU A 221 -20.21 10.31 -7.46
C LEU A 221 -20.28 10.86 -8.89
N GLU A 222 -19.21 10.74 -9.68
CA GLU A 222 -19.32 11.02 -11.11
C GLU A 222 -20.17 9.95 -11.73
N ILE A 223 -21.41 10.35 -11.93
CA ILE A 223 -22.37 9.64 -12.72
C ILE A 223 -22.18 10.16 -14.13
N ASP A 224 -22.01 9.26 -15.09
CA ASP A 224 -21.99 9.65 -16.49
C ASP A 224 -23.37 10.13 -16.95
N GLN A 225 -23.48 10.52 -18.22
CA GLN A 225 -24.76 10.98 -18.77
C GLN A 225 -25.85 9.90 -18.75
N GLU A 226 -25.49 8.64 -18.53
CA GLU A 226 -26.39 7.48 -18.53
C GLU A 226 -26.81 7.06 -17.12
N GLY A 227 -26.38 7.75 -16.07
CA GLY A 227 -26.77 7.39 -14.70
C GLY A 227 -25.84 6.37 -14.04
N TYR A 228 -24.70 6.02 -14.65
CA TYR A 228 -23.78 5.01 -14.12
C TYR A 228 -22.49 5.60 -13.54
N PRO A 229 -21.89 4.98 -12.52
CA PRO A 229 -20.58 5.37 -12.05
C PRO A 229 -19.52 5.27 -13.16
N THR A 230 -18.67 6.28 -13.30
CA THR A 230 -17.62 6.33 -14.33
C THR A 230 -16.58 5.22 -14.24
N TRP A 231 -16.44 4.56 -13.09
CA TRP A 231 -15.53 3.42 -12.91
C TRP A 231 -16.07 2.12 -13.53
N VAL A 232 -17.37 2.03 -13.84
CA VAL A 232 -17.94 0.91 -14.60
C VAL A 232 -17.86 1.24 -16.09
N SER A 233 -17.03 0.51 -16.84
CA SER A 233 -16.84 0.79 -18.27
C SER A 233 -18.14 0.57 -19.06
N ALA A 234 -18.34 1.34 -20.14
CA ALA A 234 -19.49 1.16 -21.03
C ALA A 234 -19.58 -0.27 -21.60
N ALA A 235 -18.43 -0.91 -21.84
CA ALA A 235 -18.34 -2.30 -22.26
C ALA A 235 -18.90 -3.25 -21.19
N ASP A 236 -18.57 -3.04 -19.92
CA ASP A 236 -19.08 -3.83 -18.80
C ASP A 236 -20.58 -3.63 -18.61
N ARG A 237 -21.08 -2.40 -18.73
CA ARG A 237 -22.51 -2.11 -18.64
C ARG A 237 -23.29 -2.81 -19.74
N LYS A 238 -22.81 -2.70 -20.99
CA LYS A 238 -23.42 -3.40 -22.13
C LYS A 238 -23.39 -4.90 -21.94
N LEU A 239 -22.30 -5.44 -21.38
CA LEU A 239 -22.21 -6.86 -21.06
C LEU A 239 -23.27 -7.25 -20.03
N LEU A 240 -23.33 -6.57 -18.89
CA LEU A 240 -24.29 -6.83 -17.82
C LEU A 240 -25.75 -6.71 -18.30
N ALA A 241 -26.06 -5.73 -19.15
CA ALA A 241 -27.39 -5.56 -19.74
C ALA A 241 -27.77 -6.70 -20.71
N ASN A 242 -26.78 -7.36 -21.31
CA ASN A 242 -26.99 -8.47 -22.25
C ASN A 242 -26.95 -9.85 -21.56
N ILE A 243 -26.55 -9.94 -20.30
CA ILE A 243 -26.58 -11.20 -19.53
C ILE A 243 -28.04 -11.64 -19.38
N GLY A 244 -28.34 -12.88 -19.77
CA GLY A 244 -29.68 -13.47 -19.68
C GLY A 244 -30.61 -13.20 -20.88
N ASN A 245 -30.21 -12.38 -21.86
CA ASN A 245 -31.02 -12.13 -23.05
C ASN A 245 -30.83 -13.20 -24.13
N SER A 246 -31.85 -14.02 -24.41
CA SER A 246 -31.76 -15.16 -25.35
C SER A 246 -31.54 -14.78 -26.82
N LYS A 247 -31.71 -13.50 -27.21
CA LYS A 247 -31.62 -13.03 -28.61
C LYS A 247 -30.35 -12.25 -28.96
N GLY A 248 -29.44 -12.09 -27.99
CA GLY A 248 -28.14 -11.41 -28.15
C GLY A 248 -27.18 -11.67 -27.00
N GLY A 249 -27.38 -12.82 -26.33
CA GLY A 249 -26.78 -13.14 -25.03
C GLY A 249 -25.30 -13.41 -25.12
N VAL A 250 -24.65 -13.17 -23.99
CA VAL A 250 -23.23 -13.46 -23.77
C VAL A 250 -23.02 -14.98 -23.77
N THR A 251 -22.23 -15.51 -24.70
CA THR A 251 -21.88 -16.94 -24.72
C THR A 251 -20.92 -17.26 -23.57
N PRO A 252 -21.28 -18.14 -22.62
CA PRO A 252 -20.38 -18.53 -21.56
C PRO A 252 -19.28 -19.45 -22.06
N HIS A 253 -18.09 -19.35 -21.48
CA HIS A 253 -16.97 -20.26 -21.70
C HIS A 253 -17.15 -21.55 -20.90
N ALA A 254 -17.71 -21.44 -19.70
CA ALA A 254 -18.03 -22.56 -18.83
C ALA A 254 -19.49 -22.52 -18.37
N THR A 255 -20.19 -23.65 -18.41
CA THR A 255 -21.55 -23.77 -17.83
C THR A 255 -21.57 -24.76 -16.67
N VAL A 256 -22.05 -24.30 -15.53
CA VAL A 256 -22.25 -25.10 -14.31
C VAL A 256 -23.73 -25.47 -14.18
N ALA A 257 -24.01 -26.75 -14.01
CA ALA A 257 -25.36 -27.22 -13.69
C ALA A 257 -25.31 -28.44 -12.79
N LYS A 258 -25.95 -28.34 -11.62
CA LYS A 258 -25.97 -29.41 -10.61
C LYS A 258 -26.69 -30.68 -11.10
N ASP A 259 -27.65 -30.54 -12.02
CA ASP A 259 -28.39 -31.63 -12.66
C ASP A 259 -27.58 -32.40 -13.72
N GLY A 260 -26.36 -31.96 -14.03
CA GLY A 260 -25.51 -32.57 -15.05
C GLY A 260 -25.77 -32.10 -16.48
N SER A 261 -26.67 -31.13 -16.69
CA SER A 261 -26.95 -30.53 -18.01
C SER A 261 -25.91 -29.48 -18.45
N GLY A 262 -24.88 -29.24 -17.64
CA GLY A 262 -23.78 -28.32 -17.88
C GLY A 262 -22.45 -29.05 -18.08
N GLN A 263 -21.39 -28.31 -18.35
CA GLN A 263 -20.04 -28.87 -18.46
C GLN A 263 -19.45 -29.27 -17.10
N PHE A 264 -19.82 -28.56 -16.04
CA PHE A 264 -19.36 -28.79 -14.68
C PHE A 264 -20.55 -28.94 -13.72
N LYS A 265 -20.37 -29.74 -12.67
CA LYS A 265 -21.37 -29.89 -11.59
C LYS A 265 -21.17 -28.87 -10.47
N THR A 266 -19.94 -28.41 -10.28
CA THR A 266 -19.55 -27.49 -9.21
C THR A 266 -19.02 -26.19 -9.80
N ILE A 267 -19.14 -25.10 -9.04
CA ILE A 267 -18.63 -23.79 -9.44
C ILE A 267 -17.10 -23.78 -9.37
N LEU A 268 -16.53 -24.45 -8.36
CA LEU A 268 -15.08 -24.55 -8.20
C LEU A 268 -14.40 -25.26 -9.39
N ASP A 269 -15.00 -26.34 -9.92
CA ASP A 269 -14.46 -27.03 -11.10
C ASP A 269 -14.48 -26.14 -12.34
N ALA A 270 -15.54 -25.37 -12.54
CA ALA A 270 -15.61 -24.41 -13.64
C ALA A 270 -14.55 -23.31 -13.50
N ILE A 271 -14.31 -22.82 -12.29
CA ILE A 271 -13.23 -21.87 -12.02
C ILE A 271 -11.87 -22.50 -12.30
N ASN A 272 -11.66 -23.77 -11.90
CA ASN A 272 -10.40 -24.49 -12.14
C ASN A 272 -10.17 -24.84 -13.60
N SER A 273 -11.20 -24.81 -14.45
CA SER A 273 -11.07 -24.93 -15.91
C SER A 273 -10.48 -23.68 -16.59
N TYR A 274 -10.26 -22.59 -15.84
CA TYR A 274 -9.69 -21.36 -16.36
C TYR A 274 -8.35 -21.61 -17.08
N PRO A 275 -8.21 -21.24 -18.37
CA PRO A 275 -6.99 -21.49 -19.13
C PRO A 275 -5.82 -20.62 -18.62
N LYS A 276 -4.63 -21.19 -18.47
CA LYS A 276 -3.44 -20.49 -17.94
C LYS A 276 -3.06 -19.20 -18.69
N ASN A 277 -3.33 -19.15 -20.01
CA ASN A 277 -3.00 -18.01 -20.87
C ASN A 277 -4.27 -17.35 -21.46
N HIS A 278 -5.41 -17.44 -20.75
CA HIS A 278 -6.66 -16.84 -21.22
C HIS A 278 -6.50 -15.33 -21.36
N GLN A 279 -6.84 -14.82 -22.55
CA GLN A 279 -6.85 -13.39 -22.84
C GLN A 279 -8.29 -12.89 -22.86
N GLY A 280 -8.52 -11.74 -22.24
CA GLY A 280 -9.86 -11.17 -22.12
C GLY A 280 -10.65 -11.80 -20.97
N ARG A 281 -11.98 -11.70 -21.06
CA ARG A 281 -12.89 -12.06 -19.98
C ARG A 281 -13.26 -13.53 -20.05
N PHE A 282 -13.12 -14.27 -18.95
CA PHE A 282 -13.61 -15.64 -18.84
C PHE A 282 -14.99 -15.64 -18.20
N ILE A 283 -15.95 -16.31 -18.83
CA ILE A 283 -17.38 -16.15 -18.50
C ILE A 283 -17.92 -17.50 -18.05
N ILE A 284 -18.39 -17.57 -16.81
CA ILE A 284 -18.99 -18.75 -16.20
C ILE A 284 -20.47 -18.49 -15.99
N TYR A 285 -21.31 -19.35 -16.56
CA TYR A 285 -22.74 -19.36 -16.33
C TYR A 285 -23.11 -20.45 -15.33
N VAL A 286 -23.83 -20.09 -14.28
CA VAL A 286 -24.26 -21.00 -13.21
C VAL A 286 -25.77 -21.13 -13.21
N LYS A 287 -26.28 -22.27 -13.67
CA LYS A 287 -27.72 -22.54 -13.70
C LYS A 287 -28.33 -22.55 -12.31
N ALA A 288 -29.64 -22.35 -12.26
CA ALA A 288 -30.46 -22.44 -11.05
C ALA A 288 -30.15 -23.71 -10.25
N GLY A 289 -30.00 -23.55 -8.95
CA GLY A 289 -29.59 -24.60 -8.03
C GLY A 289 -29.05 -24.04 -6.74
N VAL A 290 -29.02 -24.91 -5.72
CA VAL A 290 -28.37 -24.62 -4.43
C VAL A 290 -27.02 -25.34 -4.43
N TYR A 291 -25.94 -24.57 -4.39
CA TYR A 291 -24.56 -25.01 -4.43
C TYR A 291 -23.96 -24.86 -3.02
N ASP A 292 -23.75 -25.98 -2.32
CA ASP A 292 -23.10 -26.01 -1.00
C ASP A 292 -21.59 -26.18 -1.21
N GLU A 293 -20.91 -25.05 -1.39
CA GLU A 293 -19.52 -24.99 -1.85
C GLU A 293 -18.80 -23.79 -1.20
N TYR A 294 -17.48 -23.93 -0.96
CA TYR A 294 -16.60 -22.81 -0.61
C TYR A 294 -15.70 -22.51 -1.80
N ILE A 295 -15.87 -21.32 -2.37
CA ILE A 295 -15.19 -20.92 -3.59
C ILE A 295 -14.08 -19.95 -3.24
N LEU A 296 -12.85 -20.34 -3.60
CA LEU A 296 -11.67 -19.48 -3.54
C LEU A 296 -11.13 -19.24 -4.94
N VAL A 297 -11.27 -18.01 -5.44
CA VAL A 297 -10.71 -17.60 -6.73
C VAL A 297 -9.25 -17.22 -6.55
N ASP A 298 -8.34 -17.95 -7.19
CA ASP A 298 -6.89 -17.64 -7.22
C ASP A 298 -6.63 -16.34 -8.00
N LYS A 299 -5.67 -15.52 -7.53
CA LYS A 299 -5.20 -14.31 -8.20
C LYS A 299 -4.79 -14.49 -9.67
N LYS A 300 -4.38 -15.70 -10.08
CA LYS A 300 -4.02 -16.02 -11.47
C LYS A 300 -5.21 -16.06 -12.42
N LYS A 301 -6.44 -16.16 -11.89
CA LYS A 301 -7.69 -16.22 -12.67
C LYS A 301 -8.27 -14.82 -12.81
N MET A 302 -7.64 -14.02 -13.67
CA MET A 302 -8.00 -12.61 -13.87
C MET A 302 -9.24 -12.45 -14.77
N ASN A 303 -9.94 -11.32 -14.62
CA ASN A 303 -11.07 -10.94 -15.48
C ASN A 303 -12.16 -12.04 -15.59
N LEU A 304 -12.53 -12.62 -14.44
CA LEU A 304 -13.59 -13.62 -14.33
C LEU A 304 -14.96 -12.94 -14.18
N LEU A 305 -15.93 -13.34 -14.99
CA LEU A 305 -17.34 -12.99 -14.83
C LEU A 305 -18.13 -14.26 -14.52
N ILE A 306 -18.83 -14.26 -13.39
CA ILE A 306 -19.76 -15.32 -13.02
C ILE A 306 -21.17 -14.72 -12.96
N TYR A 307 -22.13 -15.35 -13.63
CA TYR A 307 -23.53 -14.97 -13.53
C TYR A 307 -24.42 -16.22 -13.42
N GLY A 308 -25.60 -16.05 -12.82
CA GLY A 308 -26.58 -17.13 -12.67
C GLY A 308 -27.96 -16.75 -13.18
N ASP A 309 -28.92 -17.66 -13.01
CA ASP A 309 -30.31 -17.52 -13.48
C ASP A 309 -31.15 -16.52 -12.69
N GLY A 310 -30.58 -15.97 -11.62
CA GLY A 310 -31.18 -14.93 -10.79
C GLY A 310 -30.80 -15.09 -9.32
N PRO A 311 -30.94 -14.01 -8.53
CA PRO A 311 -30.53 -13.99 -7.12
C PRO A 311 -31.30 -14.98 -6.24
N THR A 312 -32.53 -15.36 -6.63
CA THR A 312 -33.36 -16.33 -5.91
C THR A 312 -33.29 -17.75 -6.46
N LYS A 313 -32.57 -17.95 -7.57
CA LYS A 313 -32.50 -19.24 -8.28
C LYS A 313 -31.13 -19.90 -8.18
N THR A 314 -30.06 -19.11 -8.27
CA THR A 314 -28.69 -19.59 -8.14
C THR A 314 -28.18 -19.18 -6.76
N ILE A 315 -28.17 -20.13 -5.82
CA ILE A 315 -27.82 -19.89 -4.42
C ILE A 315 -26.51 -20.61 -4.10
N ILE A 316 -25.53 -19.87 -3.59
CA ILE A 316 -24.27 -20.43 -3.06
C ILE A 316 -24.37 -20.37 -1.53
N THR A 317 -24.23 -21.51 -0.88
CA THR A 317 -24.43 -21.67 0.57
C THR A 317 -23.26 -22.39 1.22
N GLY A 318 -23.18 -22.27 2.55
CA GLY A 318 -22.21 -22.93 3.40
C GLY A 318 -22.63 -22.84 4.87
N ARG A 319 -21.97 -23.65 5.71
CA ARG A 319 -22.24 -23.83 7.15
C ARG A 319 -21.09 -23.41 8.09
N LYS A 320 -19.92 -23.06 7.56
CA LYS A 320 -18.75 -22.65 8.35
C LYS A 320 -19.08 -21.40 9.15
N ASN A 321 -18.80 -21.44 10.44
CA ASN A 321 -19.05 -20.33 11.33
C ASN A 321 -18.03 -20.29 12.47
N PHE A 322 -17.95 -19.13 13.13
CA PHE A 322 -17.00 -18.89 14.22
C PHE A 322 -17.30 -19.71 15.48
N ALA A 323 -18.58 -19.91 15.81
CA ALA A 323 -18.96 -20.68 16.99
C ALA A 323 -18.52 -22.16 16.90
N GLU A 324 -18.41 -22.71 15.68
CA GLU A 324 -17.87 -24.04 15.40
C GLU A 324 -16.34 -24.07 15.22
N GLY A 325 -15.64 -22.97 15.53
CA GLY A 325 -14.18 -22.90 15.55
C GLY A 325 -13.52 -22.43 14.25
N THR A 326 -14.28 -22.05 13.21
CA THR A 326 -13.70 -21.49 11.97
C THR A 326 -13.48 -19.98 12.10
N LYS A 327 -12.30 -19.47 11.75
CA LYS A 327 -12.06 -18.01 11.76
C LYS A 327 -12.98 -17.25 10.82
N THR A 328 -13.40 -16.05 11.21
CA THR A 328 -14.37 -15.21 10.47
C THR A 328 -14.01 -15.07 8.99
N MET A 329 -12.73 -14.86 8.68
CA MET A 329 -12.22 -14.75 7.31
C MET A 329 -12.43 -15.99 6.44
N ARG A 330 -12.58 -17.17 7.07
CA ARG A 330 -12.77 -18.47 6.39
C ARG A 330 -14.23 -18.94 6.36
N THR A 331 -15.17 -18.12 6.84
CA THR A 331 -16.60 -18.46 6.88
C THR A 331 -17.33 -18.16 5.57
N SER A 332 -16.79 -17.28 4.73
CA SER A 332 -17.39 -16.88 3.47
C SER A 332 -17.47 -18.04 2.48
N THR A 333 -18.61 -18.15 1.80
CA THR A 333 -18.84 -19.15 0.74
C THR A 333 -18.19 -18.77 -0.59
N PHE A 334 -17.90 -17.49 -0.78
CA PHE A 334 -17.28 -16.97 -1.98
C PHE A 334 -16.22 -15.93 -1.62
N CYS A 335 -14.96 -16.23 -1.93
CA CYS A 335 -13.82 -15.34 -1.74
C CYS A 335 -12.89 -15.38 -2.95
N LYS A 336 -12.08 -14.33 -3.08
CA LYS A 336 -10.89 -14.32 -3.93
C LYS A 336 -9.68 -14.17 -3.04
N SER A 337 -8.62 -14.92 -3.35
CA SER A 337 -7.29 -14.67 -2.82
C SER A 337 -6.88 -13.28 -3.32
N ASN A 338 -7.07 -12.29 -2.45
CA ASN A 338 -6.83 -10.85 -2.60
C ASN A 338 -7.99 -10.08 -3.25
N PHE A 339 -8.57 -9.19 -2.44
CA PHE A 339 -9.69 -8.24 -2.65
C PHE A 339 -10.68 -8.58 -3.78
N PHE A 340 -11.92 -8.92 -3.39
CA PHE A 340 -13.06 -9.10 -4.30
C PHE A 340 -14.00 -7.89 -4.23
N SER A 341 -14.43 -7.38 -5.39
CA SER A 341 -15.62 -6.53 -5.47
C SER A 341 -16.79 -7.43 -5.89
N PHE A 342 -17.63 -7.81 -4.92
CA PHE A 342 -18.87 -8.55 -5.18
C PHE A 342 -19.99 -7.55 -5.48
N HIS A 343 -20.69 -7.72 -6.60
CA HIS A 343 -21.92 -6.98 -6.91
C HIS A 343 -23.09 -7.95 -6.88
N PRO A 344 -23.88 -7.99 -5.78
CA PRO A 344 -25.19 -8.60 -5.83
C PRO A 344 -26.10 -7.70 -6.66
N ASN A 345 -26.59 -8.21 -7.80
CA ASN A 345 -27.69 -7.55 -8.50
C ASN A 345 -28.91 -7.56 -7.58
N LYS A 346 -29.45 -6.37 -7.31
CA LYS A 346 -30.71 -6.17 -6.59
C LYS A 346 -31.88 -6.75 -7.36
#